data_AF-A0A840W4A6-F1
#
_entry.id   AF-A0A840W4A6-F1
#
_cell.length_a   1.000
_cell.length_b   1.000
_cell.length_c   1.000
_cell.angle_alpha   90.00
_cell.angle_beta   90.00
_cell.angle_gamma   90.00
#
_symmetry.space_group_name_H-M   'P 1'
#
loop_
_entity.id
_entity.type
_entity.pdbx_description
1 polymer ?
#
loop_
_entity_poly.entity_id
_entity_poly.type
_entity_poly.pdbx_seq_one_letter_code
_entity_poly.pdbx_strand_id
1 'polypeptide(L)' 'MVEPDSLDAVRAVLAAHRADLTRRFAAVGTGIGRPDPSGPYVITVYVTNPVLVALTSERVDGVALRFVLTGPFEARRT' A
#
# COMPACT_ATOMS: atom_id res chain seq x y z
N MET A 1 -23.01 7.98 -2.16
CA MET A 1 -21.94 7.01 -2.44
C MET A 1 -20.63 7.74 -2.19
N VAL A 2 -19.78 7.22 -1.30
CA VAL A 2 -18.43 7.77 -1.10
C VAL A 2 -17.54 7.14 -2.17
N GLU A 3 -16.83 7.96 -2.94
CA GLU A 3 -15.92 7.47 -3.95
C GLU A 3 -14.80 6.65 -3.26
N PRO A 4 -14.53 5.40 -3.68
CA PRO A 4 -13.63 4.49 -2.99
C PRO A 4 -12.17 4.99 -2.96
N ASP A 5 -11.84 5.95 -3.81
CA ASP A 5 -10.55 6.62 -3.94
C ASP A 5 -10.47 7.99 -3.25
N SER A 6 -11.53 8.41 -2.56
CA SER A 6 -11.51 9.57 -1.68
C SER A 6 -10.69 9.30 -0.42
N LEU A 7 -10.13 10.36 0.18
CA LEU A 7 -9.32 10.23 1.41
C LEU A 7 -10.09 9.54 2.55
N ASP A 8 -11.38 9.86 2.72
CA ASP A 8 -12.19 9.31 3.80
C ASP A 8 -12.53 7.83 3.59
N ALA A 9 -12.82 7.42 2.34
CA ALA A 9 -12.99 6.01 2.02
C ALA A 9 -11.70 5.23 2.30
N VAL A 10 -10.55 5.73 1.84
CA VAL A 10 -9.27 5.07 2.05
C VAL A 10 -8.90 5.00 3.54
N ARG A 11 -9.23 6.03 4.34
CA ARG A 11 -9.07 6.00 5.80
C ARG A 11 -9.90 4.90 6.45
N ALA A 12 -11.18 4.77 6.08
CA ALA A 12 -12.06 3.75 6.61
C ALA A 12 -11.56 2.34 6.26
N VAL A 13 -11.19 2.11 4.99
CA VAL A 13 -10.65 0.83 4.52
C VAL A 13 -9.32 0.52 5.21
N LEU A 14 -8.41 1.48 5.32
CA LEU A 14 -7.15 1.26 6.03
C LEU A 14 -7.39 0.91 7.50
N ALA A 15 -8.28 1.61 8.20
CA ALA A 15 -8.59 1.33 9.60
C ALA A 15 -9.14 -0.09 9.79
N ALA A 16 -10.01 -0.55 8.89
CA ALA A 16 -10.60 -1.89 8.94
C ALA A 16 -9.58 -3.01 8.63
N HIS A 17 -8.67 -2.78 7.69
CA HIS A 17 -7.79 -3.84 7.15
C HIS A 17 -6.33 -3.76 7.60
N ARG A 18 -5.94 -2.75 8.38
CA ARG A 18 -4.54 -2.49 8.78
C ARG A 18 -3.82 -3.74 9.28
N ALA A 19 -4.42 -4.43 10.26
CA ALA A 19 -3.80 -5.60 10.89
C ALA A 19 -3.62 -6.75 9.88
N ASP A 20 -4.60 -6.96 8.99
CA ASP A 20 -4.51 -7.98 7.96
C ASP A 20 -3.45 -7.65 6.91
N LEU A 21 -3.43 -6.42 6.40
CA LEU A 21 -2.44 -5.97 5.42
C LEU A 21 -1.01 -6.09 5.96
N THR A 22 -0.79 -5.69 7.21
CA THR A 22 0.53 -5.84 7.86
C THR A 22 0.95 -7.30 7.94
N ARG A 23 0.03 -8.20 8.34
CA ARG A 23 0.32 -9.63 8.46
C ARG A 23 0.51 -10.30 7.09
N ARG A 24 -0.42 -10.09 6.15
CA ARG A 24 -0.45 -10.73 4.83
C ARG A 24 0.79 -10.43 4.00
N PHE A 25 1.30 -9.21 4.09
CA PHE A 25 2.46 -8.77 3.30
C PHE A 25 3.75 -8.67 4.10
N ALA A 26 3.75 -9.16 5.36
CA ALA A 26 4.87 -8.99 6.30
C ALA A 26 5.38 -7.52 6.29
N ALA A 27 4.44 -6.58 6.28
CA ALA A 27 4.75 -5.17 6.10
C ALA A 27 5.37 -4.58 7.37
N VAL A 28 6.33 -3.68 7.21
CA VAL A 28 6.88 -2.85 8.29
C VAL A 28 5.85 -1.82 8.75
N GLY A 29 4.96 -1.41 7.85
CA GLY A 29 3.87 -0.50 8.15
C GLY A 29 2.93 -0.28 6.97
N THR A 30 1.85 0.46 7.22
CA THR A 30 0.86 0.84 6.22
C THR A 30 0.48 2.31 6.40
N GLY A 31 0.25 3.02 5.30
CA GLY A 31 -0.16 4.42 5.29
C GLY A 31 -1.08 4.75 4.12
N ILE A 32 -1.42 6.03 3.98
CA ILE A 32 -2.19 6.54 2.84
C ILE A 32 -1.23 7.33 1.96
N GLY A 33 -1.21 7.01 0.67
CA GLY A 33 -0.40 7.68 -0.33
C GLY A 33 -1.27 8.33 -1.39
N ARG A 34 -0.68 9.31 -2.10
CA ARG A 34 -1.25 9.90 -3.30
C ARG A 34 -0.13 10.00 -4.34
N PRO A 35 0.05 8.96 -5.19
CA PRO A 35 1.20 8.84 -6.10
C PRO A 35 1.27 9.97 -7.13
N ASP A 36 0.10 10.40 -7.59
CA ASP A 36 -0.10 11.56 -8.46
C ASP A 36 -0.90 12.60 -7.65
N PRO A 37 -0.41 13.85 -7.51
CA PRO A 37 -1.12 14.92 -6.78
C PRO A 37 -2.56 15.16 -7.25
N SER A 38 -2.88 14.83 -8.50
CA SER A 38 -4.23 14.91 -9.08
C SER A 38 -4.98 13.58 -9.08
N GLY A 39 -4.27 12.47 -8.84
CA GLY A 39 -4.82 11.12 -8.88
C GLY A 39 -5.53 10.67 -7.59
N PRO A 40 -5.98 9.41 -7.56
CA PRO A 40 -6.69 8.83 -6.43
C PRO A 40 -5.80 8.62 -5.19
N TYR A 41 -6.41 8.58 -4.00
CA TYR A 41 -5.72 8.08 -2.81
C TYR A 41 -5.58 6.56 -2.86
N VAL A 42 -4.47 6.05 -2.33
CA VAL A 42 -4.15 4.62 -2.27
C VAL A 42 -3.66 4.23 -0.88
N ILE A 43 -3.73 2.95 -0.55
CA ILE A 43 -3.06 2.43 0.65
C ILE A 43 -1.62 2.08 0.26
N THR A 44 -0.66 2.67 0.97
CA THR A 44 0.77 2.37 0.80
C THR A 44 1.18 1.33 1.83
N VAL A 45 1.77 0.22 1.36
CA VAL A 45 2.27 -0.88 2.18
C VAL A 45 3.79 -0.87 2.12
N TYR A 46 4.42 -0.66 3.27
CA TYR A 46 5.87 -0.59 3.39
C TYR A 46 6.44 -1.98 3.65
N VAL A 47 7.23 -2.50 2.72
CA VAL A 47 7.70 -3.90 2.72
C VAL A 47 9.22 -3.95 2.65
N THR A 48 9.82 -5.07 3.04
CA THR A 48 11.28 -5.32 2.89
C THR A 48 11.59 -6.26 1.72
N ASN A 49 10.59 -6.99 1.22
CA ASN A 49 10.76 -7.91 0.11
C ASN A 49 10.56 -7.20 -1.24
N PRO A 50 11.59 -7.11 -2.10
CA PRO A 50 11.49 -6.42 -3.40
C PRO A 50 10.50 -7.07 -4.37
N VAL A 51 10.19 -8.37 -4.23
CA VAL A 51 9.22 -9.06 -5.09
C VAL A 51 7.83 -8.44 -4.97
N LEU A 52 7.46 -7.94 -3.79
CA LEU A 52 6.15 -7.32 -3.55
C LEU A 52 5.99 -5.97 -4.27
N VAL A 53 7.09 -5.28 -4.58
CA VAL A 53 7.05 -4.01 -5.32
C VAL A 53 6.60 -4.20 -6.77
N ALA A 54 6.78 -5.40 -7.33
CA ALA A 54 6.30 -5.72 -8.67
C ALA A 54 4.77 -5.94 -8.72
N LEU A 55 4.09 -6.03 -7.58
CA LEU A 55 2.64 -6.18 -7.53
C LEU A 55 1.97 -4.82 -7.75
N THR A 56 1.42 -4.61 -8.94
CA THR A 56 0.81 -3.32 -9.33
C THR A 56 -0.71 -3.33 -9.35
N SER A 57 -1.35 -4.50 -9.22
CA SER A 57 -2.81 -4.67 -9.45
C SER A 57 -3.62 -5.00 -8.20
N GLU A 58 -2.99 -5.11 -7.04
CA GLU A 58 -3.66 -5.51 -5.80
C GLU A 58 -4.60 -4.41 -5.29
N ARG A 59 -5.75 -4.84 -4.76
CA ARG A 59 -6.78 -3.97 -4.19
C ARG A 59 -7.38 -4.59 -2.94
N VAL A 60 -7.86 -3.74 -2.03
CA VAL A 60 -8.68 -4.13 -0.88
C VAL A 60 -9.90 -3.24 -0.82
N ASP A 61 -11.09 -3.84 -0.81
CA ASP A 61 -12.39 -3.13 -0.87
C ASP A 61 -12.45 -2.02 -1.95
N GLY A 62 -11.86 -2.30 -3.12
CA GLY A 62 -11.80 -1.37 -4.26
C GLY A 62 -10.64 -0.36 -4.22
N VAL A 63 -9.99 -0.18 -3.06
CA VAL A 63 -8.85 0.71 -2.87
C VAL A 63 -7.57 0.07 -3.39
N ALA A 64 -6.82 0.79 -4.22
CA ALA A 64 -5.54 0.32 -4.73
C ALA A 64 -4.48 0.19 -3.62
N LEU A 65 -3.70 -0.90 -3.68
CA LEU A 65 -2.51 -1.07 -2.88
C LEU A 65 -1.28 -0.63 -3.67
N ARG A 66 -0.38 0.10 -3.01
CA ARG A 66 0.94 0.45 -3.53
C ARG A 66 2.00 -0.10 -2.58
N PHE A 67 2.92 -0.89 -3.09
CA PHE A 67 4.02 -1.43 -2.31
C PHE A 67 5.25 -0.52 -2.45
N VAL A 68 5.87 -0.20 -1.32
CA VAL A 68 7.09 0.61 -1.25
C VAL A 68 8.13 -0.14 -0.46
N LEU A 69 9.31 -0.32 -1.04
CA LEU A 69 10.43 -0.96 -0.36
C LEU A 69 10.97 -0.05 0.73
N THR A 70 11.14 -0.58 1.94
CA THR A 70 11.71 0.11 3.10
C THR A 70 12.81 -0.74 3.72
N GLY A 71 13.94 -0.12 4.06
CA GLY A 71 15.12 -0.80 4.63
C GLY A 71 16.41 -0.58 3.82
N PRO A 72 17.57 -1.01 4.34
CA PRO A 72 18.83 -0.91 3.61
C PRO A 72 18.76 -1.82 2.37
N PHE A 73 18.98 -1.21 1.20
CA PHE A 73 19.09 -1.92 -0.06
C PHE A 73 20.29 -2.88 0.01
N GLU A 74 20.05 -4.18 0.04
CA GLU A 74 21.12 -5.15 -0.26
C GLU A 74 21.29 -5.18 -1.79
N ALA A 75 22.26 -4.40 -2.27
CA ALA A 75 22.71 -4.51 -3.66
C ALA A 75 23.23 -5.93 -3.88
N ARG A 76 22.44 -6.77 -4.55
CA ARG A 76 22.95 -8.02 -5.10
C ARG A 76 24.07 -7.66 -6.08
N ARG A 77 25.30 -8.00 -5.73
CA ARG A 77 26.42 -8.05 -6.68
C ARG A 77 26.10 -9.15 -7.70
N THR A 78 25.66 -8.73 -8.88
CA THR A 78 25.82 -9.51 -10.12
C THR A 78 27.25 -9.43 -10.58
#